data_AF-A0A927HKX8-F1
#
_entry.id   AF-A0A927HKX8-F1
#
_cell.length_a   1.000
_cell.length_b   1.000
_cell.length_c   1.000
_cell.angle_alpha   90.00
_cell.angle_beta   90.00
_cell.angle_gamma   90.00
#
_symmetry.space_group_name_H-M   'P 1'
#
loop_
_entity.id
_entity.type
_entity.pdbx_description
1 polymer ?
#
loop_
_entity_poly.entity_id
_entity_poly.type
_entity_poly.pdbx_seq_one_letter_code
_entity_poly.pdbx_strand_id
1 'polypeptide(L)'
;MNPYRYDIQTLERKARAVRRHIVRLNANSPAGGHTGADLSQVELLTALYFRVLNVAPDRLDDPQRDIYIQSKGHAVAATTASGGSRLLPGRVAGDLPACQFPSPRPPGAAKTPGIELNTGALGHGLPVAVGLALAAKKSNSTRRIF
;
A
#
# COMPACT_ATOMS: atom_id res chain seq x y z
N MET A 1 15.39 7.25 -1.25
CA MET A 1 15.15 7.31 0.22
C MET A 1 13.69 7.73 0.43
N ASN A 2 13.00 7.23 1.47
CA ASN A 2 11.61 7.66 1.79
C ASN A 2 11.58 9.19 2.00
N PRO A 3 10.69 9.95 1.33
CA PRO A 3 10.66 11.40 1.42
C PRO A 3 9.93 11.94 2.67
N TYR A 4 9.14 11.13 3.37
CA TYR A 4 8.32 11.57 4.49
C TYR A 4 9.07 11.56 5.82
N ARG A 5 9.72 10.44 6.15
CA ARG A 5 10.52 10.23 7.39
C ARG A 5 9.85 10.79 8.65
N TYR A 6 8.55 10.54 8.81
CA TYR A 6 7.78 11.11 9.91
C TYR A 6 8.27 10.64 11.28
N ASP A 7 8.22 11.54 12.26
CA ASP A 7 8.44 11.23 13.67
C ASP A 7 7.27 10.40 14.26
N ILE A 8 7.45 9.85 15.46
CA ILE A 8 6.46 8.95 16.07
C ILE A 8 5.12 9.66 16.27
N GLN A 9 5.14 10.92 16.73
CA GLN A 9 3.91 11.69 16.96
C GLN A 9 3.13 11.94 15.66
N THR A 10 3.82 12.23 14.55
CA THR A 10 3.17 12.39 13.25
C THR A 10 2.62 11.07 12.72
N LEU A 11 3.34 9.97 12.90
CA LEU A 11 2.85 8.63 12.56
C LEU A 11 1.57 8.28 13.32
N GLU A 12 1.49 8.55 14.63
CA GLU A 12 0.27 8.32 15.41
C GLU A 12 -0.92 9.15 14.88
N ARG A 13 -0.70 10.44 14.59
CA ARG A 13 -1.74 11.30 14.00
C ARG A 13 -2.21 10.75 12.65
N LYS A 14 -1.28 10.28 11.81
CA LYS A 14 -1.58 9.69 10.52
C LYS A 14 -2.35 8.38 10.67
N ALA A 15 -1.95 7.50 11.58
CA ALA A 15 -2.64 6.25 11.90
C ALA A 15 -4.09 6.50 12.37
N ARG A 16 -4.32 7.51 13.23
CA ARG A 16 -5.68 7.92 13.64
C ARG A 16 -6.52 8.38 12.43
N ALA A 17 -5.93 9.15 11.52
CA ALA A 17 -6.61 9.59 10.29
C ALA A 17 -6.95 8.41 9.36
N VAL A 18 -6.01 7.47 9.20
CA VAL A 18 -6.21 6.25 8.40
C VAL A 18 -7.35 5.39 8.96
N ARG A 19 -7.41 5.17 10.29
CA ARG A 19 -8.53 4.45 10.93
C ARG A 19 -9.87 5.09 10.62
N ARG A 20 -9.97 6.42 10.77
CA ARG A 20 -11.20 7.16 10.47
C ARG A 20 -11.62 6.97 9.01
N HIS A 21 -10.66 6.96 8.10
CA HIS A 21 -10.92 6.72 6.69
C HIS A 21 -11.42 5.30 6.42
N ILE A 22 -10.77 4.27 6.99
CA ILE A 22 -11.20 2.87 6.89
C ILE A 22 -12.65 2.70 7.35
N VAL A 23 -13.00 3.23 8.52
CA VAL A 23 -14.36 3.12 9.07
C VAL A 23 -15.38 3.76 8.13
N ARG A 24 -15.11 4.97 7.62
CA ARG A 24 -15.99 5.64 6.65
C ARG A 24 -16.13 4.87 5.35
N LEU A 25 -15.01 4.37 4.82
CA LEU A 25 -14.98 3.63 3.56
C LEU A 25 -15.80 2.33 3.68
N ASN A 26 -15.56 1.55 4.73
CA ASN A 26 -16.26 0.29 4.94
C ASN A 26 -17.75 0.49 5.26
N ALA A 27 -18.12 1.55 6.01
CA ALA A 27 -19.51 1.86 6.31
C ALA A 27 -20.31 2.30 5.08
N ASN A 28 -19.66 2.99 4.13
CA ASN A 28 -20.29 3.48 2.91
C ASN A 28 -20.20 2.48 1.74
N SER A 29 -19.55 1.33 1.93
CA SER A 29 -19.41 0.28 0.92
C SER A 29 -20.67 -0.59 0.88
N PRO A 30 -21.38 -0.70 -0.26
CA PRO A 30 -22.54 -1.59 -0.39
C PRO A 30 -22.22 -3.07 -0.15
N ALA A 31 -20.97 -3.47 -0.41
CA ALA A 31 -20.47 -4.83 -0.19
C ALA A 31 -19.92 -5.05 1.24
N GLY A 32 -19.93 -4.02 2.08
CA GLY A 32 -19.23 -4.01 3.36
C GLY A 32 -17.71 -3.94 3.20
N GLY A 33 -16.99 -4.30 4.27
CA GLY A 33 -15.53 -4.34 4.31
C GLY A 33 -15.01 -5.13 5.52
N HIS A 34 -13.71 -5.45 5.52
CA HIS A 34 -13.08 -6.27 6.56
C HIS A 34 -12.51 -5.40 7.69
N THR A 35 -13.37 -4.61 8.35
CA THR A 35 -12.97 -3.55 9.29
C THR A 35 -11.98 -4.01 10.36
N GLY A 36 -12.21 -5.15 11.01
CA GLY A 36 -11.26 -5.66 12.01
C GLY A 36 -9.89 -5.98 11.42
N ALA A 37 -9.87 -6.58 10.24
CA ALA A 37 -8.62 -6.91 9.54
C ALA A 37 -7.88 -5.64 9.09
N ASP A 38 -8.60 -4.65 8.56
CA ASP A 38 -8.03 -3.36 8.17
C ASP A 38 -7.42 -2.61 9.36
N LEU A 39 -8.19 -2.48 10.45
CA LEU A 39 -7.76 -1.72 11.64
C LEU A 39 -6.56 -2.36 12.36
N SER A 40 -6.41 -3.69 12.27
CA SER A 40 -5.35 -4.44 12.95
C SER A 40 -3.92 -4.12 12.48
N GLN A 41 -3.76 -3.51 11.30
CA GLN A 41 -2.45 -3.31 10.66
C GLN A 41 -2.12 -1.83 10.40
N VAL A 42 -2.93 -0.89 10.91
CA VAL A 42 -2.80 0.54 10.59
C VAL A 42 -1.46 1.13 11.01
N GLU A 43 -0.98 0.86 12.22
CA GLU A 43 0.33 1.33 12.69
C GLU A 43 1.44 0.81 11.81
N LEU A 44 1.41 -0.49 11.49
CA LEU A 44 2.42 -1.15 10.67
C LEU A 44 2.49 -0.49 9.30
N LEU A 45 1.35 -0.36 8.61
CA LEU A 45 1.30 0.25 7.28
C LEU A 45 1.70 1.73 7.32
N THR A 46 1.27 2.47 8.35
CA THR A 46 1.65 3.88 8.51
C THR A 46 3.16 4.02 8.70
N ALA A 47 3.79 3.20 9.54
CA ALA A 47 5.23 3.19 9.72
C ALA A 47 5.98 2.77 8.44
N LEU A 48 5.48 1.75 7.74
CA LEU A 48 6.07 1.29 6.48
C LEU A 48 6.06 2.40 5.42
N TYR A 49 4.90 2.94 5.07
CA TYR A 49 4.77 3.90 3.96
C TYR A 49 5.35 5.29 4.28
N PHE A 50 5.23 5.77 5.53
CA PHE A 50 5.65 7.14 5.87
C PHE A 50 7.01 7.23 6.56
N ARG A 51 7.73 6.12 6.71
CA ARG A 51 9.07 6.14 7.33
C ARG A 51 10.04 5.08 6.80
N VAL A 52 9.63 3.83 6.65
CA VAL A 52 10.58 2.71 6.40
C VAL A 52 10.81 2.44 4.92
N LEU A 53 9.75 2.36 4.11
CA LEU A 53 9.79 1.96 2.71
C LEU A 53 10.46 3.04 1.85
N ASN A 54 11.40 2.68 1.00
CA ASN A 54 11.91 3.54 -0.04
C ASN A 54 10.91 3.68 -1.21
N VAL A 55 9.82 4.41 -1.00
CA VAL A 55 8.76 4.63 -2.01
C VAL A 55 8.28 6.08 -1.99
N ALA A 56 7.90 6.60 -3.16
CA ALA A 56 7.38 7.95 -3.36
C ALA A 56 6.41 7.95 -4.57
N PRO A 57 5.34 8.78 -4.60
CA PRO A 57 4.33 8.74 -5.67
C PRO A 57 4.89 9.11 -7.05
N ASP A 58 5.97 9.89 -7.08
CA ASP A 58 6.76 10.29 -8.24
C ASP A 58 7.83 9.26 -8.65
N ARG A 59 8.03 8.20 -7.84
CA ARG A 59 9.07 7.17 -8.03
C ARG A 59 8.50 5.76 -8.10
N LEU A 60 7.25 5.62 -8.54
CA LEU A 60 6.58 4.32 -8.65
C LEU A 60 7.26 3.39 -9.66
N ASP A 61 7.95 3.93 -10.66
CA ASP A 61 8.67 3.15 -11.67
C ASP A 61 10.16 2.98 -11.34
N ASP A 62 10.64 3.49 -10.19
CA ASP A 62 12.02 3.32 -9.76
C ASP A 62 12.30 1.82 -9.50
N PRO A 63 13.23 1.19 -10.23
CA PRO A 63 13.52 -0.23 -10.08
C PRO A 63 14.16 -0.56 -8.72
N GLN A 64 14.70 0.43 -8.00
CA GLN A 64 15.29 0.33 -6.67
C GLN A 64 14.31 0.72 -5.55
N ARG A 65 13.04 1.00 -5.85
CA ARG A 65 12.03 1.21 -4.80
C ARG A 65 11.81 -0.07 -4.01
N ASP A 66 11.50 0.08 -2.73
CA ASP A 66 11.04 -1.04 -1.91
C ASP A 66 9.66 -1.51 -2.42
N ILE A 67 9.39 -2.81 -2.37
CA ILE A 67 8.14 -3.43 -2.81
C ILE A 67 7.38 -3.88 -1.58
N TYR A 68 6.08 -3.61 -1.52
CA TYR A 68 5.19 -4.10 -0.47
C TYR A 68 4.13 -5.04 -1.05
N ILE A 69 3.95 -6.21 -0.44
CA ILE A 69 2.93 -7.19 -0.82
C ILE A 69 1.93 -7.38 0.33
N GLN A 70 0.70 -6.89 0.11
CA GLN A 70 -0.43 -7.15 0.99
C GLN A 70 -0.91 -8.60 0.84
N SER A 71 -0.23 -9.58 1.44
CA SER A 71 -0.65 -10.99 1.34
C SER A 71 -2.01 -11.25 2.02
N LYS A 72 -2.36 -10.46 3.04
CA LYS A 72 -3.70 -10.43 3.63
C LYS A 72 -4.60 -9.52 2.78
N GLY A 73 -4.96 -9.99 1.58
CA GLY A 73 -5.64 -9.20 0.55
C GLY A 73 -7.02 -8.66 0.93
N HIS A 74 -7.74 -9.33 1.84
CA HIS A 74 -9.04 -8.85 2.31
C HIS A 74 -8.95 -7.55 3.14
N ALA A 75 -7.77 -7.20 3.65
CA ALA A 75 -7.52 -5.99 4.45
C ALA A 75 -6.97 -4.82 3.60
N VAL A 76 -7.48 -4.70 2.37
CA VAL A 76 -6.98 -3.77 1.35
C VAL A 76 -7.30 -2.30 1.64
N ALA A 77 -8.36 -2.02 2.42
CA ALA A 77 -8.74 -0.64 2.72
C ALA A 77 -7.67 0.04 3.58
N ALA A 78 -7.00 -0.70 4.46
CA ALA A 78 -5.86 -0.18 5.21
C ALA A 78 -4.64 0.12 4.31
N THR A 79 -4.37 -0.74 3.33
CA THR A 79 -3.26 -0.54 2.38
C THR A 79 -3.50 0.68 1.50
N THR A 80 -4.70 0.85 0.95
CA THR A 80 -5.03 2.01 0.14
C THR A 80 -5.04 3.31 0.96
N ALA A 81 -5.62 3.28 2.16
CA ALA A 81 -5.67 4.43 3.06
C ALA A 81 -4.28 4.87 3.58
N SER A 82 -3.34 3.93 3.71
CA SER A 82 -1.97 4.20 4.19
C SER A 82 -1.01 4.63 3.08
N GLY A 83 -1.46 4.73 1.83
CA GLY A 83 -0.64 5.22 0.71
C GLY A 83 -0.25 4.17 -0.34
N GLY A 84 -0.76 2.94 -0.26
CA GLY A 84 -0.52 1.89 -1.25
C GLY A 84 -1.20 2.11 -2.61
N SER A 85 -2.17 3.02 -2.70
CA SER A 85 -2.70 3.53 -3.97
C SER A 85 -2.29 5.00 -4.12
N ARG A 86 -1.13 5.23 -4.77
CA ARG A 86 -0.43 6.53 -4.93
C ARG A 86 -0.38 7.44 -3.68
N LEU A 87 0.45 7.09 -2.67
CA LEU A 87 1.10 7.97 -1.67
C LEU A 87 0.57 9.42 -1.61
N LEU A 88 -0.60 9.58 -1.00
CA LEU A 88 -1.56 10.67 -1.17
C LEU A 88 -1.01 12.10 -0.91
N PRO A 89 -0.86 12.98 -1.92
CA PRO A 89 -0.95 14.42 -1.76
C PRO A 89 -2.37 14.87 -2.10
N GLY A 90 -3.11 15.39 -1.10
CA GLY A 90 -4.19 16.35 -1.36
C GLY A 90 -5.63 15.86 -1.62
N ARG A 91 -5.97 14.57 -1.59
CA ARG A 91 -7.36 14.11 -1.87
C ARG A 91 -8.02 13.23 -0.79
N VAL A 92 -7.72 13.48 0.49
CA VAL A 92 -8.43 12.82 1.61
C VAL A 92 -9.69 13.61 2.05
N ALA A 93 -10.07 14.67 1.32
CA ALA A 93 -11.18 15.56 1.71
C ALA A 93 -12.49 15.37 0.92
N GLY A 94 -12.53 14.56 -0.13
CA GLY A 94 -13.78 14.34 -0.86
C GLY A 94 -13.58 13.29 -1.92
N ASP A 95 -14.47 12.30 -1.91
CA ASP A 95 -14.72 11.33 -2.96
C ASP A 95 -13.47 10.61 -3.50
N LEU A 96 -13.24 9.38 -3.04
CA LEU A 96 -12.64 8.37 -3.91
C LEU A 96 -13.77 7.93 -4.84
N PRO A 97 -13.84 8.41 -6.10
CA PRO A 97 -14.75 7.82 -7.06
C PRO A 97 -14.20 6.41 -7.32
N ALA A 98 -15.12 5.48 -7.56
CA ALA A 98 -14.80 4.14 -8.02
C ALA A 98 -13.63 4.15 -9.00
N CYS A 99 -12.62 3.33 -8.71
CA CYS A 99 -11.37 3.18 -9.46
C CYS A 99 -11.57 3.29 -10.97
N GLN A 100 -11.38 4.49 -11.50
CA GLN A 100 -11.21 4.76 -12.91
C GLN A 100 -9.88 5.50 -13.02
N PHE A 101 -8.93 4.97 -13.79
CA PHE A 101 -8.34 5.68 -14.93
C PHE A 101 -7.15 4.90 -15.53
N PRO A 102 -6.94 5.06 -16.85
CA PRO A 102 -6.08 4.22 -17.66
C PRO A 102 -4.63 4.73 -17.63
N SER A 103 -3.69 3.83 -17.47
CA SER A 103 -2.30 4.02 -17.87
C SER A 103 -1.91 2.75 -18.63
N PRO A 104 -1.27 2.86 -19.80
CA PRO A 104 -0.80 1.69 -20.52
C PRO A 104 0.33 1.09 -19.68
N ARG A 105 0.03 0.07 -18.89
CA ARG A 105 1.02 -0.70 -18.14
C ARG A 105 1.06 -2.12 -18.69
N PRO A 106 2.22 -2.79 -18.61
CA PRO A 106 2.42 -4.09 -19.22
C PRO A 106 1.29 -5.06 -18.87
N PRO A 107 0.91 -5.97 -19.78
CA PRO A 107 -0.11 -6.99 -19.50
C PRO A 107 0.22 -7.72 -18.20
N GLY A 108 -0.66 -7.63 -17.19
CA GLY A 108 -0.47 -8.28 -15.88
C GLY A 108 -0.12 -7.34 -14.72
N ALA A 109 0.16 -6.05 -14.96
CA ALA A 109 0.32 -5.07 -13.89
C ALA A 109 -1.04 -4.82 -13.17
N ALA A 110 -1.03 -4.71 -11.84
CA ALA A 110 -2.24 -4.39 -11.09
C ALA A 110 -2.86 -3.08 -11.58
N LYS A 111 -4.20 -3.05 -11.68
CA LYS A 111 -4.96 -1.88 -12.15
C LYS A 111 -4.72 -0.65 -11.25
N THR A 112 -4.29 -0.88 -10.01
CA THR A 112 -4.08 0.14 -8.98
C THR A 112 -2.58 0.49 -8.85
N PRO A 113 -2.15 1.71 -9.21
CA PRO A 113 -0.75 2.13 -9.05
C PRO A 113 -0.29 2.09 -7.59
N GLY A 114 0.83 1.40 -7.32
CA GLY A 114 1.37 1.18 -5.97
C GLY A 114 0.95 -0.15 -5.35
N ILE A 115 0.04 -0.88 -5.99
CA ILE A 115 -0.25 -2.28 -5.68
C ILE A 115 0.56 -3.17 -6.61
N GLU A 116 1.36 -4.05 -6.03
CA GLU A 116 2.36 -4.85 -6.76
C GLU A 116 1.80 -6.19 -7.22
N LEU A 117 0.81 -6.72 -6.49
CA LEU A 117 0.24 -8.04 -6.71
C LEU A 117 -1.26 -8.02 -6.37
N ASN A 118 -2.07 -8.64 -7.22
CA ASN A 118 -3.46 -8.95 -6.88
C ASN A 118 -3.45 -10.11 -5.87
N THR A 119 -3.94 -9.85 -4.66
CA THR A 119 -4.07 -10.86 -3.60
C THR A 119 -5.53 -11.04 -3.22
N GLY A 120 -5.83 -12.09 -2.46
CA GLY A 120 -7.20 -12.44 -2.05
C GLY A 120 -7.28 -13.90 -1.61
N ALA A 121 -6.60 -14.77 -2.36
CA ALA A 121 -6.27 -16.11 -1.91
C ALA A 121 -5.10 -16.04 -0.91
N LEU A 122 -5.39 -16.37 0.36
CA LEU A 122 -4.38 -16.35 1.43
C LEU A 122 -3.20 -17.27 1.10
N GLY A 123 -2.01 -16.92 1.60
CA GLY A 123 -0.78 -17.70 1.44
C GLY A 123 0.03 -17.46 0.16
N HIS A 124 -0.53 -16.82 -0.86
CA HIS A 124 0.16 -16.61 -2.15
C HIS A 124 1.18 -15.45 -2.13
N GLY A 125 0.97 -14.42 -1.31
CA GLY A 125 1.82 -13.24 -1.31
C GLY A 125 3.25 -13.52 -0.85
N LEU A 126 3.44 -14.38 0.15
CA LEU A 126 4.76 -14.69 0.69
C LEU A 126 5.68 -15.41 -0.31
N PRO A 127 5.27 -16.49 -1.00
CA PRO A 127 6.09 -17.10 -2.06
C PRO A 127 6.49 -16.12 -3.17
N VAL A 128 5.59 -15.22 -3.58
CA VAL A 128 5.89 -14.18 -4.57
C VAL A 128 6.91 -13.18 -4.03
N ALA A 129 6.76 -12.72 -2.78
CA ALA A 129 7.70 -11.84 -2.12
C ALA A 129 9.12 -12.46 -2.04
N VAL A 130 9.20 -13.75 -1.72
CA VAL A 130 10.46 -14.51 -1.71
C VAL A 130 11.10 -14.52 -3.09
N GLY A 131 10.33 -14.81 -4.15
CA GLY A 131 10.83 -14.76 -5.53
C GLY A 131 11.39 -13.39 -5.92
N LEU A 132 10.68 -12.31 -5.56
CA LEU A 132 11.14 -10.94 -5.80
C LEU A 132 12.41 -10.59 -5.03
N ALA A 133 12.53 -11.05 -3.78
CA ALA A 133 13.70 -10.82 -2.94
C ALA A 133 14.92 -11.58 -3.49
N LEU A 134 14.74 -12.82 -3.94
CA LEU A 134 15.79 -13.60 -4.60
C LEU A 134 16.25 -12.93 -5.90
N ALA A 135 15.31 -12.43 -6.71
CA ALA A 135 15.62 -11.69 -7.92
C ALA A 135 16.40 -10.40 -7.64
N ALA A 136 16.00 -9.63 -6.62
CA ALA A 136 16.71 -8.43 -6.18
C ALA A 136 18.15 -8.74 -5.72
N LYS A 137 18.32 -9.81 -4.94
CA LYS A 137 19.64 -10.27 -4.50
C LYS A 137 20.52 -10.68 -5.67
N LYS A 138 19.97 -11.42 -6.64
CA LYS A 138 20.72 -11.86 -7.83
C LYS A 138 21.15 -10.70 -8.73
N SER A 139 20.39 -9.60 -8.74
CA SER A 139 20.71 -8.40 -9.54
C SER A 139 21.51 -7.35 -8.77
N ASN A 140 22.02 -7.65 -7.57
CA ASN A 140 22.67 -6.68 -6.67
C ASN A 140 21.83 -5.41 -6.42
N SER A 141 20.50 -5.53 -6.46
CA SER A 141 19.61 -4.44 -6.12
C SER A 141 19.57 -4.22 -4.62
N THR A 142 19.46 -2.95 -4.22
CA THR A 142 19.35 -2.55 -2.80
C THR A 142 17.91 -2.52 -2.30
N ARG A 143 16.93 -2.77 -3.19
CA ARG A 143 15.52 -2.77 -2.83
C ARG A 143 15.18 -3.89 -1.86
N ARG A 144 14.27 -3.61 -0.94
CA ARG A 144 13.74 -4.58 0.02
C ARG A 144 12.30 -4.92 -0.32
N ILE A 145 11.90 -6.13 0.05
CA ILE A 145 10.54 -6.65 -0.13
C ILE A 145 9.89 -6.80 1.24
N PHE A 146 8.69 -6.28 1.40
CA PHE A 146 7.90 -6.25 2.63
C PHE A 146 6.53 -6.90 2.43
#